data_AF-A0A6J3HEP9-F1
#
_entry.id   AF-A0A6J3HEP9-F1
#
_cell.length_a   1.000
_cell.length_b   1.000
_cell.length_c   1.000
_cell.angle_alpha   90.00
_cell.angle_beta   90.00
_cell.angle_gamma   90.00
#
_symmetry.space_group_name_H-M   'P 1'
#
loop_
_entity.id
_entity.type
_entity.pdbx_description
1 polymer ?
#
loop_
_entity_poly.entity_id
_entity_poly.type
_entity_poly.pdbx_seq_one_letter_code
_entity_poly.pdbx_strand_id
1 'polypeptide(L)'
;MHEASKKLNECLQEVYEPDWPGRVEANKIAENNDLLWMDYHQKLVDQALLTMDTYLGQFPDIKSRIAKRGRKLVDYDSARHHYESLQTAKKKDEAKTAKPVSLLEKAAPQWCQGKLQAHLLAQTNLLQNQVMLASNLARAGAFRSVVLPSRPAPPGCRAGV
;
A
#
# COMPACT_ATOMS: atom_id res chain seq x y z
N MET A 1 6.15 -5.13 46.27
CA MET A 1 7.41 -4.66 46.89
C MET A 1 7.16 -3.48 47.81
N HIS A 2 6.50 -2.39 47.34
CA HIS A 2 6.07 -1.27 48.19
C HIS A 2 5.33 -1.72 49.47
N GLU A 3 4.26 -2.50 49.33
CA GLU A 3 3.50 -3.05 50.48
C GLU A 3 4.34 -3.85 51.48
N ALA A 4 5.34 -4.61 51.02
CA ALA A 4 6.20 -5.38 51.91
C ALA A 4 7.17 -4.48 52.67
N SER A 5 7.73 -3.46 51.99
CA SER A 5 8.59 -2.43 52.58
C SER A 5 7.82 -1.62 53.65
N LYS A 6 6.57 -1.26 53.33
CA LYS A 6 5.68 -0.52 54.24
C LYS A 6 5.40 -1.31 55.52
N LYS A 7 4.95 -2.56 55.39
CA LYS A 7 4.68 -3.43 56.55
C LYS A 7 5.90 -3.66 57.43
N LEU A 8 7.09 -3.76 56.84
CA LEU A 8 8.33 -3.86 57.62
C LEU A 8 8.60 -2.60 58.44
N ASN A 9 8.41 -1.41 57.85
CA ASN A 9 8.55 -0.14 58.55
C ASN A 9 7.49 0.03 59.64
N GLU A 10 6.25 -0.42 59.42
CA GLU A 10 5.18 -0.42 60.43
C GLU A 10 5.59 -1.28 61.63
N CYS A 11 6.06 -2.52 61.42
CA CYS A 11 6.57 -3.36 62.50
C CYS A 11 7.73 -2.70 63.26
N LEU A 12 8.64 -2.01 62.55
CA LEU A 12 9.75 -1.28 63.18
C LEU A 12 9.22 -0.13 64.05
N GLN A 13 8.23 0.62 63.57
CA GLN A 13 7.64 1.73 64.31
C GLN A 13 6.86 1.28 65.55
N GLU A 14 6.30 0.07 65.54
CA GLU A 14 5.61 -0.54 66.68
C GLU A 14 6.57 -0.91 67.81
N VAL A 15 7.77 -1.45 67.47
CA VAL A 15 8.76 -1.88 68.48
C VAL A 15 9.71 -0.78 68.93
N TYR A 16 9.83 0.31 68.16
CA TYR A 16 10.68 1.44 68.53
C TYR A 16 9.98 2.28 69.59
N GLU A 17 10.52 2.34 70.80
CA GLU A 17 9.89 3.09 71.89
C GLU A 17 9.94 4.62 71.67
N PRO A 18 9.01 5.41 72.24
CA PRO A 18 8.96 6.86 72.03
C PRO A 18 10.13 7.64 72.61
N ASP A 19 10.75 7.13 73.68
CA ASP A 19 11.87 7.73 74.40
C ASP A 19 13.23 7.41 73.77
N TRP A 20 13.27 6.46 72.84
CA TRP A 20 14.50 6.08 72.16
C TRP A 20 14.96 7.18 71.20
N PRO A 21 16.26 7.51 71.20
CA PRO A 21 16.80 8.51 70.28
C PRO A 21 16.58 8.04 68.84
N GLY A 22 16.20 8.96 67.94
CA GLY A 22 16.00 8.66 66.52
C GLY A 22 14.58 8.21 66.13
N ARG A 23 13.63 8.11 67.07
CA ARG A 23 12.24 7.73 66.76
C ARG A 23 11.59 8.63 65.70
N VAL A 24 11.78 9.95 65.84
CA VAL A 24 11.19 10.95 64.93
C VAL A 24 11.83 10.86 63.54
N GLU A 25 13.16 10.72 63.49
CA GLU A 25 13.89 10.52 62.24
C GLU A 25 13.47 9.21 61.53
N ALA A 26 13.31 8.11 62.27
CA ALA A 26 12.87 6.84 61.72
C ALA A 26 11.47 6.92 61.11
N ASN A 27 10.52 7.60 61.77
CA ASN A 27 9.19 7.86 61.23
C ASN A 27 9.26 8.67 59.93
N LYS A 28 10.05 9.74 59.92
CA LYS A 28 10.26 10.57 58.73
C LYS A 28 10.86 9.78 57.56
N ILE A 29 11.79 8.86 57.83
CA ILE A 29 12.36 7.97 56.81
C ILE A 29 11.28 7.03 56.25
N ALA A 30 10.45 6.44 57.09
CA ALA A 30 9.37 5.56 56.67
C ALA A 30 8.33 6.28 55.80
N GLU A 31 7.91 7.50 56.19
CA GLU A 31 6.99 8.33 55.40
C GLU A 31 7.60 8.71 54.05
N ASN A 32 8.87 9.14 54.04
CA ASN A 32 9.57 9.46 52.79
C ASN A 32 9.72 8.24 51.89
N ASN A 33 9.94 7.05 52.46
CA ASN A 33 10.01 5.81 51.70
C ASN A 33 8.66 5.51 51.01
N ASP A 34 7.54 5.71 51.71
CA ASP A 34 6.19 5.54 51.15
C ASP A 34 5.96 6.50 49.97
N LEU A 35 6.32 7.79 50.15
CA LEU A 35 6.20 8.81 49.10
C LEU A 35 7.06 8.48 47.87
N LEU A 36 8.30 8.04 48.06
CA LEU A 36 9.20 7.66 46.97
C LEU A 36 8.68 6.45 46.19
N TRP A 37 8.10 5.46 46.88
CA TRP A 37 7.48 4.31 46.22
C TRP A 37 6.26 4.71 45.39
N MET A 38 5.40 5.57 45.92
CA MET A 38 4.22 6.07 45.21
C MET A 38 4.61 6.88 43.96
N ASP A 39 5.55 7.81 44.09
CA ASP A 39 6.05 8.61 42.96
C ASP A 39 6.71 7.74 41.90
N TYR A 40 7.52 6.75 42.30
CA TYR A 40 8.14 5.81 41.38
C TYR A 40 7.09 4.99 40.60
N HIS A 41 6.08 4.47 41.31
CA HIS A 41 5.01 3.73 40.67
C HIS A 41 4.23 4.60 39.67
N GLN A 42 3.84 5.80 40.09
CA GLN A 42 3.12 6.74 39.24
C GLN A 42 3.93 7.09 37.98
N LYS A 43 5.24 7.37 38.14
CA LYS A 43 6.13 7.63 37.00
C LYS A 43 6.24 6.45 36.04
N LEU A 44 6.32 5.22 36.54
CA LEU A 44 6.32 4.03 35.69
C LEU A 44 5.02 3.90 34.89
N VAL A 45 3.88 4.15 35.53
CA VAL A 45 2.58 4.10 34.87
C VAL A 45 2.49 5.17 33.78
N ASP A 46 2.77 6.42 34.11
CA ASP A 46 2.56 7.54 33.20
C ASP A 46 3.60 7.59 32.07
N GLN A 47 4.87 7.32 32.38
CA GLN A 47 5.96 7.51 31.41
C GLN A 47 6.22 6.26 30.56
N ALA A 48 6.09 5.06 31.14
CA ALA A 48 6.37 3.82 30.43
C ALA A 48 5.10 3.13 29.94
N LEU A 49 4.16 2.81 30.84
CA LEU A 49 2.99 2.02 30.47
C LEU A 49 2.06 2.76 29.52
N LEU A 50 1.68 4.00 29.85
CA LEU A 50 0.76 4.78 29.02
C LEU A 50 1.34 5.09 27.63
N THR A 51 2.65 5.36 27.57
CA THR A 51 3.37 5.55 26.29
C THR A 51 3.33 4.28 25.44
N MET A 52 3.54 3.11 26.05
CA MET A 52 3.49 1.83 25.35
C MET A 52 2.06 1.50 24.88
N ASP A 53 1.05 1.74 25.72
CA ASP A 53 -0.36 1.55 25.34
C ASP A 53 -0.75 2.44 24.15
N THR A 54 -0.29 3.68 24.14
CA THR A 54 -0.52 4.61 23.02
C THR A 54 0.13 4.10 21.73
N TYR A 55 1.35 3.57 21.81
CA TYR A 55 2.04 2.96 20.67
C TYR A 55 1.29 1.72 20.17
N LEU A 56 0.91 0.82 21.08
CA LEU A 56 0.17 -0.40 20.75
C LEU A 56 -1.23 -0.11 20.17
N GLY A 57 -1.85 0.99 20.61
CA GLY A 57 -3.13 1.48 20.10
C GLY A 57 -3.13 1.84 18.60
N GLN A 58 -1.97 2.00 17.95
CA GLN A 58 -1.88 2.32 16.53
C GLN A 58 -2.09 1.10 15.63
N PHE A 59 -1.77 -0.11 16.12
CA PHE A 59 -1.77 -1.32 15.29
C PHE A 59 -3.15 -1.77 14.81
N PRO A 60 -4.26 -1.67 15.58
CA PRO A 60 -5.58 -2.09 15.13
C PRO A 60 -6.05 -1.38 13.84
N ASP A 61 -5.89 -0.06 13.76
CA ASP A 61 -6.24 0.70 12.54
C ASP A 61 -5.37 0.28 11.36
N ILE A 62 -4.05 0.19 11.56
CA ILE A 62 -3.11 -0.24 10.52
C ILE A 62 -3.48 -1.64 10.00
N LYS A 63 -3.76 -2.58 10.90
CA LYS A 63 -4.20 -3.95 10.56
C LYS A 63 -5.49 -3.94 9.74
N SER A 64 -6.46 -3.10 10.12
CA SER A 64 -7.72 -2.91 9.38
C SER A 64 -7.47 -2.36 7.97
N ARG A 65 -6.60 -1.36 7.84
CA ARG A 65 -6.22 -0.76 6.56
C ARG A 65 -5.50 -1.76 5.64
N ILE A 66 -4.60 -2.58 6.18
CA ILE A 66 -3.93 -3.66 5.44
C ILE A 66 -4.95 -4.68 4.94
N ALA A 67 -5.86 -5.15 5.81
CA ALA A 67 -6.91 -6.10 5.41
C ALA A 67 -7.83 -5.52 4.32
N LYS A 68 -8.21 -4.24 4.45
CA LYS A 68 -8.98 -3.52 3.43
C LYS A 68 -8.22 -3.42 2.10
N ARG A 69 -6.93 -3.11 2.14
CA ARG A 69 -6.06 -3.09 0.96
C ARG A 69 -5.98 -4.46 0.28
N GLY A 70 -5.84 -5.54 1.07
CA GLY A 70 -5.83 -6.92 0.55
C GLY A 70 -7.10 -7.25 -0.22
N ARG A 71 -8.29 -6.95 0.34
CA ARG A 71 -9.57 -7.14 -0.38
C ARG A 71 -9.66 -6.30 -1.66
N LYS A 72 -9.24 -5.03 -1.61
CA LYS A 72 -9.29 -4.13 -2.77
C LYS A 72 -8.33 -4.53 -3.90
N LEU A 73 -7.21 -5.16 -3.58
CA LEU A 73 -6.30 -5.70 -4.58
C LEU A 73 -6.95 -6.85 -5.36
N VAL A 74 -7.66 -7.73 -4.65
CA VAL A 74 -8.42 -8.83 -5.30
C VAL A 74 -9.54 -8.29 -6.20
N ASP A 75 -10.30 -7.29 -5.73
CA ASP A 75 -11.33 -6.62 -6.55
C ASP A 75 -10.73 -6.04 -7.84
N TYR A 76 -9.56 -5.40 -7.71
CA TYR A 76 -8.85 -4.78 -8.83
C TYR A 76 -8.29 -5.79 -9.82
N ASP A 77 -7.63 -6.86 -9.35
CA ASP A 77 -7.08 -7.91 -10.22
C ASP A 77 -8.20 -8.63 -10.98
N SER A 78 -9.35 -8.86 -10.32
CA SER A 78 -10.55 -9.41 -10.96
C SER A 78 -11.07 -8.52 -12.10
N ALA A 79 -11.24 -7.22 -11.85
CA ALA A 79 -11.66 -6.26 -12.86
C ALA A 79 -10.65 -6.13 -14.03
N ARG A 80 -9.35 -6.18 -13.71
CA ARG A 80 -8.27 -6.14 -14.69
C ARG A 80 -8.30 -7.34 -15.62
N HIS A 81 -8.36 -8.55 -15.08
CA HIS A 81 -8.44 -9.77 -15.88
C HIS A 81 -9.72 -9.81 -16.73
N HIS A 82 -10.84 -9.33 -16.19
CA HIS A 82 -12.07 -9.22 -16.96
C HIS A 82 -11.90 -8.28 -18.17
N TYR A 83 -11.27 -7.12 -17.99
CA TYR A 83 -10.98 -6.19 -19.08
C TYR A 83 -9.98 -6.75 -20.10
N GLU A 84 -8.88 -7.38 -19.66
CA GLU A 84 -7.87 -7.98 -20.54
C GLU A 84 -8.46 -9.11 -21.42
N SER A 85 -9.37 -9.92 -20.86
CA SER A 85 -10.06 -10.98 -21.60
C SER A 85 -10.95 -10.44 -22.74
N LEU A 86 -11.55 -9.26 -22.54
CA LEU A 86 -12.40 -8.61 -23.55
C LEU A 86 -11.57 -7.92 -24.63
N GLN A 87 -10.38 -7.43 -24.30
CA GLN A 87 -9.48 -6.78 -25.27
C GLN A 87 -8.79 -7.75 -26.23
N THR A 88 -8.60 -9.01 -25.83
CA THR A 88 -7.96 -10.05 -26.64
C THR A 88 -8.93 -10.81 -27.56
N ALA A 89 -10.23 -10.53 -27.48
CA ALA A 89 -11.25 -11.16 -28.32
C ALA A 89 -11.17 -10.70 -29.80
N LYS A 90 -11.35 -11.64 -30.74
CA LYS A 90 -11.21 -11.39 -32.20
C LYS A 90 -12.24 -10.40 -32.78
N LYS A 91 -13.35 -10.15 -32.09
CA LYS A 91 -14.32 -9.08 -32.41
C LYS A 91 -14.30 -8.08 -31.25
N LYS A 92 -13.76 -6.88 -31.49
CA LYS A 92 -13.85 -5.76 -30.56
C LYS A 92 -15.28 -5.24 -30.58
N ASP A 93 -15.95 -5.32 -29.44
CA ASP A 93 -17.34 -4.91 -29.26
C ASP A 93 -17.35 -3.76 -28.25
N GLU A 94 -17.27 -2.52 -28.74
CA GLU A 94 -17.05 -1.32 -27.90
C GLU A 94 -18.13 -1.14 -26.83
N ALA A 95 -19.36 -1.58 -27.10
CA ALA A 95 -20.47 -1.55 -26.16
C ALA A 95 -20.28 -2.52 -24.97
N LYS A 96 -19.55 -3.63 -25.15
CA LYS A 96 -19.26 -4.61 -24.09
C LYS A 96 -18.05 -4.23 -23.23
N THR A 97 -17.19 -3.34 -23.73
CA THR A 97 -15.96 -2.90 -23.06
C THR A 97 -16.17 -1.72 -22.10
N ALA A 98 -17.17 -0.87 -22.35
CA ALA A 98 -17.42 0.34 -21.55
C ALA A 98 -17.71 0.08 -20.06
N LYS A 99 -18.52 -0.95 -19.75
CA LYS A 99 -18.85 -1.31 -18.35
C LYS A 99 -17.62 -1.85 -17.58
N PRO A 100 -16.84 -2.81 -18.11
CA PRO A 100 -15.58 -3.28 -17.53
C PRO A 100 -14.55 -2.18 -17.28
N VAL A 101 -14.39 -1.23 -18.20
CA VAL A 101 -13.48 -0.07 -18.03
C VAL A 101 -13.91 0.77 -16.84
N SER A 102 -15.20 1.10 -16.76
CA SER A 102 -15.72 1.86 -15.61
C SER A 102 -15.57 1.11 -14.27
N LEU A 103 -15.63 -0.22 -14.29
CA LEU A 103 -15.45 -1.05 -13.10
C LEU A 103 -13.97 -1.09 -12.69
N LEU A 104 -13.06 -1.18 -13.66
CA LEU A 104 -11.62 -1.10 -13.45
C LEU A 104 -11.21 0.25 -12.84
N GLU A 105 -11.74 1.35 -13.38
CA GLU A 105 -11.49 2.70 -12.87
C GLU A 105 -12.01 2.91 -11.44
N LYS A 106 -13.18 2.35 -11.12
CA LYS A 106 -13.76 2.40 -9.77
C LYS A 106 -13.06 1.48 -8.78
N ALA A 107 -12.57 0.32 -9.24
CA ALA A 107 -11.86 -0.64 -8.41
C ALA A 107 -10.40 -0.23 -8.18
N ALA A 108 -9.80 0.56 -9.07
CA ALA A 108 -8.42 1.03 -9.00
C ALA A 108 -8.19 1.86 -7.72
N PRO A 109 -7.41 1.34 -6.76
CA PRO A 109 -7.00 2.13 -5.61
C PRO A 109 -6.14 3.32 -6.05
N GLN A 110 -6.15 4.42 -5.30
CA GLN A 110 -5.40 5.64 -5.67
C GLN A 110 -3.88 5.38 -5.87
N TRP A 111 -3.29 4.45 -5.12
CA TRP A 111 -1.90 4.04 -5.29
C TRP A 111 -1.65 3.17 -6.55
N CYS A 112 -2.69 2.55 -7.14
CA CYS A 112 -2.62 1.88 -8.44
C CYS A 112 -2.82 2.83 -9.62
N GLN A 113 -3.42 4.01 -9.41
CA GLN A 113 -3.64 4.98 -10.50
C GLN A 113 -2.33 5.40 -11.17
N GLY A 114 -1.23 5.53 -10.42
CA GLY A 114 0.08 5.81 -11.00
C GLY A 114 0.58 4.72 -11.95
N LYS A 115 0.37 3.44 -11.61
CA LYS A 115 0.69 2.30 -12.49
C LYS A 115 -0.21 2.27 -13.73
N LEU A 116 -1.51 2.53 -13.56
CA LEU A 116 -2.48 2.60 -14.66
C LEU A 116 -2.15 3.72 -15.64
N GLN A 117 -1.85 4.92 -15.11
CA GLN A 117 -1.53 6.12 -15.87
C GLN A 117 -0.24 5.95 -16.68
N ALA A 118 0.80 5.35 -16.09
CA ALA A 118 2.05 5.05 -16.79
C ALA A 118 1.82 4.06 -17.95
N HIS A 119 0.98 3.05 -17.75
CA HIS A 119 0.64 2.08 -18.80
C HIS A 119 -0.14 2.74 -19.94
N LEU A 120 -1.15 3.55 -19.63
CA LEU A 120 -1.93 4.32 -20.60
C LEU A 120 -1.06 5.29 -21.41
N LEU A 121 -0.15 6.02 -20.75
CA LEU A 121 0.80 6.92 -21.41
C LEU A 121 1.73 6.16 -22.35
N ALA A 122 2.26 5.00 -21.93
CA ALA A 122 3.10 4.16 -22.77
C ALA A 122 2.35 3.66 -24.02
N GLN A 123 1.10 3.22 -23.87
CA GLN A 123 0.26 2.77 -24.98
C GLN A 123 -0.03 3.91 -25.98
N THR A 124 -0.35 5.09 -25.47
CA THR A 124 -0.63 6.29 -26.27
C THR A 124 0.60 6.75 -27.04
N ASN A 125 1.77 6.79 -26.38
CA ASN A 125 3.04 7.13 -27.02
C ASN A 125 3.43 6.13 -28.12
N LEU A 126 3.19 4.83 -27.90
CA LEU A 126 3.48 3.81 -28.91
C LEU A 126 2.62 4.01 -30.16
N LEU A 127 1.33 4.29 -30.01
CA LEU A 127 0.42 4.60 -31.12
C LEU A 127 0.83 5.90 -31.85
N GLN A 128 1.15 6.96 -31.11
CA GLN A 128 1.62 8.22 -31.69
C GLN A 128 2.92 8.05 -32.47
N ASN A 129 3.86 7.27 -31.93
CA ASN A 129 5.11 6.95 -32.62
C ASN A 129 4.85 6.17 -33.91
N GLN A 130 3.92 5.22 -33.93
CA GLN A 130 3.53 4.49 -35.15
C GLN A 130 2.89 5.43 -36.20
N VAL A 131 2.02 6.35 -35.77
CA VAL A 131 1.40 7.36 -36.66
C VAL A 131 2.45 8.34 -37.21
N MET A 132 3.39 8.77 -36.38
CA MET A 132 4.51 9.62 -36.80
C MET A 132 5.43 8.90 -37.78
N LEU A 133 5.73 7.62 -37.53
CA LEU A 133 6.51 6.78 -38.46
C LEU A 133 5.79 6.63 -39.80
N ALA A 134 4.49 6.34 -39.79
CA ALA A 134 3.68 6.25 -41.00
C ALA A 134 3.63 7.59 -41.77
N SER A 135 3.51 8.71 -41.05
CA SER A 135 3.49 10.05 -41.65
C SER A 135 4.85 10.45 -42.22
N ASN A 136 5.93 10.11 -41.54
CA ASN A 136 7.29 10.37 -42.00
C ASN A 136 7.66 9.49 -43.20
N LEU A 137 7.22 8.23 -43.23
CA LEU A 137 7.35 7.35 -44.39
C LEU A 137 6.56 7.88 -45.60
N ALA A 138 5.35 8.38 -45.38
CA ALA A 138 4.54 9.02 -46.41
C ALA A 138 5.19 10.31 -46.95
N ARG A 139 5.80 11.11 -46.06
CA ARG A 139 6.47 12.39 -46.40
C ARG A 139 7.85 12.21 -47.03
N ALA A 140 8.57 11.14 -46.68
CA ALA A 140 9.84 10.75 -47.27
C ALA A 140 9.71 10.22 -48.71
N GLY A 141 8.50 10.22 -49.30
CA GLY A 141 8.32 9.85 -50.70
C GLY A 141 8.71 8.40 -50.97
N ALA A 142 8.51 7.48 -50.02
CA ALA A 142 8.59 6.04 -50.26
C ALA A 142 7.36 5.53 -51.04
N PHE A 143 6.96 6.28 -52.08
CA PHE A 143 6.34 5.76 -53.29
C PHE A 143 7.46 5.49 -54.30
N ARG A 144 8.52 4.78 -53.88
CA ARG A 144 9.43 4.18 -54.85
C ARG A 144 8.74 2.93 -55.34
N SER A 145 7.95 3.12 -56.40
CA SER A 145 7.52 2.11 -57.36
C SER A 145 7.52 0.69 -56.79
N VAL A 146 6.36 0.23 -56.30
CA VAL A 146 6.03 -1.17 -56.57
C VAL A 146 5.95 -1.24 -58.09
N VAL A 147 7.10 -1.58 -58.69
CA VAL A 147 7.15 -2.16 -60.01
C VAL A 147 6.24 -3.38 -59.90
N LEU A 148 4.99 -3.20 -60.32
CA LEU A 148 4.17 -4.33 -60.75
C LEU A 148 5.07 -5.13 -61.68
N PRO A 149 5.31 -6.43 -61.42
CA PRO A 149 6.06 -7.23 -62.36
C PRO A 149 5.31 -7.16 -63.68
N SER A 150 5.99 -6.60 -64.67
CA SER A 150 5.53 -6.44 -66.04
C SER A 150 4.91 -7.74 -66.50
N ARG A 151 3.62 -7.69 -66.78
CA ARG A 151 2.89 -8.72 -67.51
C ARG A 151 3.67 -8.98 -68.82
N PRO A 152 4.18 -10.19 -69.08
CA PRO A 152 4.63 -10.51 -70.43
C PRO A 152 3.38 -10.68 -71.30
N ALA A 153 3.26 -9.84 -72.32
CA ALA A 153 2.34 -10.06 -73.44
C ALA A 153 2.86 -11.25 -74.29
N PRO A 154 1.97 -12.01 -74.96
CA PRO A 154 2.28 -13.31 -75.53
C PRO A 154 2.90 -13.19 -76.93
N PRO A 155 3.72 -14.17 -77.36
CA PRO A 155 3.90 -14.39 -78.79
C PRO A 155 3.62 -15.86 -79.18
N GLY A 156 2.71 -16.02 -80.16
CA GLY A 156 2.80 -17.12 -81.12
C GLY A 156 1.64 -18.11 -81.17
N CYS A 157 0.67 -17.83 -82.03
CA CYS A 157 -0.20 -18.84 -82.64
C CYS A 157 0.62 -19.94 -83.37
N ARG A 158 0.27 -21.21 -83.15
CA ARG A 158 0.21 -22.34 -84.11
C ARG A 158 -0.46 -23.51 -83.35
N ALA A 159 -1.77 -23.73 -83.52
CA ALA A 159 -2.41 -24.51 -84.58
C ALA A 159 -1.97 -25.98 -84.61
N GLY A 160 -2.90 -26.90 -84.32
CA GLY A 160 -2.75 -28.32 -84.62
C GLY A 160 -3.63 -29.24 -83.79
N VAL A 161 -4.86 -29.45 -84.29
CA VAL A 161 -5.77 -30.63 -84.19
C VAL A 161 -5.84 -31.39 -82.86
#